data_AF-A0A075LSC9-F1
#
_entry.id   AF-A0A075LSC9-F1
#
_cell.length_a   1.000
_cell.length_b   1.000
_cell.length_c   1.000
_cell.angle_alpha   90.00
_cell.angle_beta   90.00
_cell.angle_gamma   90.00
#
_symmetry.space_group_name_H-M   'P 1'
#
loop_
_entity.id
_entity.type
_entity.pdbx_description
1 polymer ?
#
loop_
_entity_poly.entity_id
_entity_poly.type
_entity_poly.pdbx_seq_one_letter_code
_entity_poly.pdbx_strand_id
1 'polypeptide(L)'
;MGERIEALVRLPLAILYSIILGIWGFVVEIVVIFHWFYALIFGKRSKSLADFANTYVTYQYDVNRYLYLVTNERAWPAGKELRTLEPTDLEQNVKAPQHPSQL
;
A
#
# COMPACT_ATOMS: atom_id res chain seq x y z
N MET A 1 4.84 -23.03 13.37
CA MET A 1 4.51 -23.95 12.25
C MET A 1 5.81 -24.22 11.50
N GLY A 2 6.03 -25.44 10.98
CA GLY A 2 7.25 -25.70 10.21
C GLY A 2 7.23 -25.05 8.83
N GLU A 3 8.39 -24.73 8.27
CA GLU A 3 8.54 -24.10 6.93
C GLU A 3 7.73 -24.80 5.83
N ARG A 4 7.72 -26.15 5.87
CA ARG A 4 6.99 -26.98 4.90
C ARG A 4 5.48 -26.79 4.97
N ILE A 5 4.94 -26.64 6.18
CA ILE A 5 3.50 -26.43 6.38
C ILE A 5 3.11 -25.03 5.91
N GLU A 6 3.92 -24.02 6.21
CA GLU A 6 3.63 -22.65 5.74
C GLU A 6 3.66 -22.55 4.21
N ALA A 7 4.59 -23.26 3.55
CA ALA A 7 4.60 -23.36 2.10
C ALA A 7 3.31 -23.98 1.52
N LEU A 8 2.71 -24.96 2.20
CA LEU A 8 1.42 -25.54 1.80
C LEU A 8 0.25 -24.57 2.04
N VAL A 9 0.26 -23.88 3.19
CA VAL A 9 -0.78 -22.88 3.56
C VAL A 9 -0.75 -21.65 2.65
N ARG A 10 0.39 -21.35 2.01
CA ARG A 10 0.50 -20.29 1.00
C ARG A 10 -0.43 -20.50 -0.19
N LEU A 11 -0.73 -21.73 -0.61
CA LEU A 11 -1.56 -21.97 -1.81
C LEU A 11 -2.99 -21.40 -1.68
N PRO A 12 -3.79 -21.75 -0.66
CA PRO A 12 -5.11 -21.15 -0.48
C PRO A 12 -5.03 -19.65 -0.17
N LEU A 13 -4.01 -19.21 0.59
CA LEU A 13 -3.83 -17.78 0.88
C LEU A 13 -3.46 -16.97 -0.36
N ALA A 14 -2.72 -17.55 -1.31
CA ALA A 14 -2.40 -16.91 -2.57
C ALA A 14 -3.67 -16.59 -3.36
N ILE A 15 -4.63 -17.52 -3.39
CA ILE A 15 -5.92 -17.31 -4.04
C ILE A 15 -6.69 -16.17 -3.33
N LEU A 16 -6.79 -16.23 -2.00
CA LEU A 16 -7.46 -15.19 -1.21
C LEU A 16 -6.84 -13.80 -1.46
N TYR A 17 -5.52 -13.68 -1.34
CA TYR A 17 -4.84 -12.41 -1.53
C TYR A 17 -4.94 -11.91 -2.98
N SER A 18 -4.93 -12.81 -3.97
CA SER A 18 -5.09 -12.43 -5.37
C SER A 18 -6.47 -11.80 -5.63
N ILE A 19 -7.53 -12.34 -5.02
CA ILE A 19 -8.88 -11.77 -5.11
C ILE A 19 -8.93 -10.38 -4.46
N ILE A 20 -8.38 -10.23 -3.25
CA ILE A 20 -8.36 -8.94 -2.55
C ILE A 20 -7.55 -7.91 -3.34
N LEU A 21 -6.35 -8.26 -3.78
CA LEU A 21 -5.48 -7.39 -4.58
C LEU A 21 -6.11 -7.02 -5.93
N GLY A 22 -6.82 -7.95 -6.57
CA GLY A 22 -7.49 -7.70 -7.83
C GLY A 22 -8.64 -6.70 -7.69
N ILE A 23 -9.53 -6.91 -6.71
CA ILE A 23 -10.68 -6.01 -6.50
C ILE A 23 -10.22 -4.63 -6.02
N TRP A 24 -9.36 -4.58 -4.99
CA TRP A 24 -8.87 -3.30 -4.47
C TRP A 24 -7.96 -2.59 -5.48
N GLY A 25 -7.11 -3.35 -6.19
CA GLY A 25 -6.23 -2.82 -7.23
C GLY A 25 -7.01 -2.17 -8.36
N PHE A 26 -8.09 -2.80 -8.83
CA PHE A 26 -8.96 -2.21 -9.84
C PHE A 26 -9.55 -0.86 -9.42
N VAL A 27 -9.98 -0.74 -8.15
CA VAL A 27 -10.45 0.54 -7.60
C VAL A 27 -9.31 1.58 -7.54
N VAL A 28 -8.11 1.15 -7.15
CA VAL A 28 -6.93 2.03 -7.07
C VAL A 28 -6.49 2.50 -8.44
N GLU A 29 -6.54 1.67 -9.47
CA GLU A 29 -6.25 2.07 -10.86
C GLU A 29 -7.16 3.21 -11.31
N ILE A 30 -8.47 3.10 -11.04
CA ILE A 30 -9.44 4.16 -11.32
C ILE A 30 -9.10 5.43 -10.52
N VAL A 31 -8.80 5.29 -9.22
CA VAL A 31 -8.40 6.41 -8.36
C VAL A 31 -7.15 7.12 -8.88
N VAL A 32 -6.13 6.37 -9.32
CA VAL A 32 -4.87 6.91 -9.85
C VAL A 32 -5.13 7.70 -11.13
N ILE A 33 -5.98 7.21 -12.03
CA ILE A 33 -6.37 7.93 -13.25
C ILE A 33 -7.01 9.28 -12.87
N PHE A 34 -7.99 9.30 -11.96
CA PHE A 34 -8.60 10.55 -11.50
C PHE A 34 -7.61 11.46 -10.78
N HIS A 35 -6.72 10.90 -9.96
CA HIS A 35 -5.73 11.66 -9.21
C HIS A 35 -4.71 12.32 -10.13
N TRP A 36 -4.34 11.66 -11.22
CA TRP A 36 -3.49 12.23 -12.27
C TRP A 36 -4.17 13.43 -12.94
N PHE A 37 -5.44 13.30 -13.36
CA PHE A 37 -6.19 14.44 -13.90
C PHE A 37 -6.33 15.58 -12.88
N TYR A 38 -6.61 15.25 -11.62
CA TYR A 38 -6.68 16.23 -10.53
C TYR A 38 -5.36 17.01 -10.40
N ALA A 39 -4.22 16.32 -10.45
CA ALA A 39 -2.91 16.95 -10.37
C ALA A 39 -2.64 17.90 -11.55
N LEU A 40 -3.05 17.52 -12.76
CA LEU A 40 -2.90 18.36 -13.96
C LEU A 40 -3.77 19.61 -13.92
N ILE A 41 -5.03 19.49 -13.50
CA ILE A 41 -5.99 20.60 -13.51
C ILE A 41 -5.71 21.59 -12.37
N PHE A 42 -5.43 21.07 -11.17
CA PHE A 42 -5.27 21.91 -9.97
C PHE A 42 -3.81 22.23 -9.62
N GLY A 43 -2.84 21.67 -10.36
CA GLY A 43 -1.41 21.85 -10.10
C GLY A 43 -0.94 21.28 -8.76
N LYS A 44 -1.75 20.44 -8.09
CA LYS A 44 -1.44 19.85 -6.79
C LYS A 44 -2.05 18.46 -6.64
N ARG A 45 -1.41 17.59 -5.86
CA ARG A 45 -1.93 16.24 -5.56
C ARG A 45 -2.88 16.29 -4.38
N SER A 46 -3.99 15.56 -4.46
CA SER A 46 -4.88 15.32 -3.32
C SER A 46 -4.20 14.40 -2.30
N LYS A 47 -4.13 14.82 -1.04
CA LYS A 47 -3.58 14.01 0.07
C LYS A 47 -4.40 12.73 0.28
N SER A 48 -5.72 12.84 0.33
CA SER A 48 -6.59 11.68 0.57
C SER A 48 -6.46 10.60 -0.51
N LEU A 49 -6.36 10.99 -1.79
CA LEU A 49 -6.16 10.02 -2.89
C LEU A 49 -4.77 9.38 -2.82
N ALA A 50 -3.74 10.18 -2.46
CA ALA A 50 -2.39 9.68 -2.27
C ALA A 50 -2.33 8.66 -1.13
N ASP A 51 -2.92 8.96 0.03
CA ASP A 51 -2.89 8.10 1.21
C ASP A 51 -3.68 6.79 0.96
N PHE A 52 -4.79 6.86 0.22
CA PHE A 52 -5.54 5.67 -0.19
C PHE A 52 -4.71 4.74 -1.08
N ALA A 53 -4.08 5.28 -2.13
CA ALA A 53 -3.21 4.51 -3.01
C ALA A 53 -1.99 3.96 -2.26
N ASN A 54 -1.41 4.75 -1.34
CA ASN A 54 -0.25 4.35 -0.54
C ASN A 54 -0.57 3.16 0.39
N THR A 55 -1.75 3.15 1.00
CA THR A 55 -2.23 2.02 1.82
C THR A 55 -2.31 0.74 0.97
N TYR A 56 -2.85 0.83 -0.25
CA TYR A 56 -2.91 -0.31 -1.16
C TYR A 56 -1.51 -0.80 -1.58
N VAL A 57 -0.60 0.11 -1.95
CA VAL A 57 0.77 -0.25 -2.38
C VAL A 57 1.54 -0.91 -1.22
N THR A 58 1.38 -0.40 0.00
CA THR A 58 1.93 -1.05 1.20
C THR A 58 1.37 -2.45 1.39
N TYR A 59 0.05 -2.61 1.24
CA TYR A 59 -0.59 -3.92 1.34
C TYR A 59 -0.08 -4.89 0.27
N GLN A 60 0.04 -4.44 -0.98
CA GLN A 60 0.56 -5.23 -2.09
C GLN A 60 2.00 -5.69 -1.83
N TYR A 61 2.86 -4.80 -1.33
CA TYR A 61 4.23 -5.15 -0.93
C TYR A 61 4.22 -6.24 0.15
N ASP A 62 3.39 -6.08 1.16
CA ASP A 62 3.28 -7.01 2.28
C ASP A 62 2.79 -8.40 1.83
N VAL A 63 1.82 -8.47 0.92
CA VAL A 63 1.37 -9.72 0.28
C VAL A 63 2.49 -10.35 -0.55
N ASN A 64 3.17 -9.56 -1.37
CA ASN A 64 4.25 -10.05 -2.23
C ASN A 64 5.39 -10.65 -1.42
N ARG A 65 5.79 -10.03 -0.30
CA ARG A 65 6.83 -10.60 0.58
C ARG A 65 6.44 -11.98 1.12
N TYR A 66 5.16 -12.17 1.44
CA TYR A 66 4.67 -13.47 1.90
C TYR A 66 4.64 -14.51 0.77
N LEU A 67 4.08 -14.14 -0.39
CA LEU A 67 3.89 -15.06 -1.52
C LEU A 67 5.21 -15.44 -2.20
N TYR A 68 6.18 -14.52 -2.25
CA TYR A 68 7.52 -14.78 -2.81
C TYR A 68 8.51 -15.34 -1.78
N LEU A 69 8.02 -15.89 -0.66
CA LEU A 69 8.82 -16.55 0.37
C LEU A 69 9.93 -15.66 0.98
N VAL A 70 9.77 -14.34 0.92
CA VAL A 70 10.69 -13.38 1.58
C VAL A 70 10.46 -13.37 3.09
N THR A 71 9.25 -13.73 3.53
CA THR A 71 8.88 -13.86 4.95
C THR A 71 7.79 -14.92 5.15
N ASN A 72 7.72 -15.48 6.36
CA ASN A 72 6.60 -16.31 6.84
C ASN A 72 5.51 -15.48 7.55
N GLU A 73 5.70 -14.17 7.66
CA GLU A 73 4.67 -13.26 8.18
C GLU A 73 3.53 -13.09 7.17
N ARG A 74 2.32 -13.47 7.57
CA ARG A 74 1.11 -13.34 6.76
C ARG A 74 0.64 -11.89 6.70
N ALA A 75 0.10 -11.49 5.55
CA ALA A 75 -0.54 -10.18 5.37
C ALA A 75 -2.01 -10.20 5.84
N TRP A 76 -2.60 -9.03 6.02
CA TRP A 76 -4.03 -8.89 6.28
C TRP A 76 -4.87 -9.62 5.21
N PRO A 77 -5.93 -10.37 5.57
CA PRO A 77 -6.55 -10.48 6.90
C PRO A 77 -5.99 -11.60 7.79
N ALA A 78 -5.07 -12.43 7.29
CA ALA A 78 -4.63 -13.66 7.97
C ALA A 78 -3.38 -13.47 8.86
N GLY A 79 -2.93 -12.24 9.06
CA GLY A 79 -1.72 -11.92 9.82
C GLY A 79 -1.71 -10.47 10.28
N LYS A 80 -0.68 -9.73 9.89
CA LYS A 80 -0.54 -8.32 10.31
C LYS A 80 -1.70 -7.46 9.82
N GLU A 81 -2.00 -6.42 10.60
CA GLU A 81 -2.98 -5.40 10.22
C GLU A 81 -2.49 -4.55 9.04
N LEU A 82 -3.43 -3.87 8.39
CA LEU A 82 -3.11 -2.88 7.38
C LEU A 82 -2.30 -1.75 8.02
N ARG A 83 -1.23 -1.35 7.34
CA ARG A 83 -0.32 -0.30 7.79
C ARG A 83 0.12 0.53 6.60
N THR A 84 0.86 1.59 6.91
CA THR A 84 1.58 2.39 5.92
C THR A 84 3.08 2.18 6.15
N LEU A 85 3.83 1.81 5.11
CA LEU A 85 5.29 1.63 5.24
C LEU A 85 5.99 2.98 5.39
N GLU A 86 5.78 3.85 4.41
CA GLU A 86 6.33 5.19 4.39
C GLU A 86 5.18 6.19 4.20
N PRO A 87 5.13 7.27 5.00
CA PRO A 87 4.12 8.30 4.83
C PRO A 87 4.29 8.98 3.47
N THR A 88 3.20 9.53 2.93
CA THR A 88 3.32 10.33 1.71
C THR A 88 4.15 11.57 1.99
N ASP A 89 4.91 12.04 0.99
CA ASP A 89 5.66 13.30 1.04
C ASP A 89 4.75 14.52 1.29
N LEU A 90 3.45 14.37 1.02
CA LEU A 90 2.41 15.34 1.39
C LEU A 90 2.21 15.43 2.92
N GLU A 91 2.42 14.35 3.68
CA GLU A 91 2.38 14.39 5.14
C GLU A 91 3.62 15.06 5.74
N GLN A 92 4.79 14.84 5.13
CA GLN A 92 6.04 15.44 5.57
C GLN A 92 6.02 16.96 5.39
N ASN A 93 5.42 17.46 4.30
CA ASN A 93 5.25 18.91 4.08
C ASN A 93 4.27 19.58 5.06
N VAL A 94 3.38 18.84 5.72
CA VAL A 94 2.51 19.37 6.78
C VAL A 94 3.22 19.39 8.14
N LYS A 95 4.17 18.47 8.37
CA LYS A 95 4.91 18.33 9.63
C LYS A 95 6.28 19.00 9.65
N ALA A 96 6.84 19.38 8.49
CA ALA A 96 8.06 20.18 8.46
C ALA A 96 7.76 21.49 9.19
N PRO A 97 8.51 21.85 10.26
CA PRO A 97 8.51 23.24 10.69
C PRO A 97 8.91 24.03 9.46
N GLN A 98 8.18 25.11 9.17
CA GLN A 98 8.67 26.14 8.26
C GLN A 98 10.03 26.56 8.82
N HIS A 99 11.10 25.97 8.30
CA HIS A 99 12.43 26.41 8.66
C HIS A 99 12.46 27.83 8.12
N PRO A 100 12.50 28.87 8.97
CA PRO A 100 12.61 30.21 8.47
C PRO A 100 13.85 30.18 7.58
N SER A 101 13.66 30.62 6.34
CA SER A 101 14.72 30.89 5.39
C SER A 101 15.80 31.60 6.17
N GLN A 102 16.86 30.87 6.54
CA GLN A 102 17.97 31.46 7.25
C GLN A 102 18.62 32.36 6.21
N LEU A 103 18.39 33.67 6.42
CA LEU A 103 19.10 34.78 5.80
C LEU A 103 20.61 34.64 6.01
#